data_AF-A0A9X1RWX2-F1
#
_entry.id   AF-A0A9X1RWX2-F1
#
_cell.length_a   1.000
_cell.length_b   1.000
_cell.length_c   1.000
_cell.angle_alpha   90.00
_cell.angle_beta   90.00
_cell.angle_gamma   90.00
#
_symmetry.space_group_name_H-M   'P 1'
#
loop_
_entity.id
_entity.type
_entity.pdbx_description
1 polymer ?
#
loop_
_entity_poly.entity_id
_entity_poly.type
_entity_poly.pdbx_seq_one_letter_code
_entity_poly.pdbx_strand_id
1 'polypeptide(L)'
;MLSTIEFTITAIVCTITAIVIQRIFIKEKLRGTTKKSIQGIKWFGLAIFAWGIGAILNLIFTEVLNLKVTHQIVIYTGVIISLANSLFILLSLPSIEHSKNRSFIVKLVKRFGTKEFIGLYCGVMAMISVVFIAASYNNTGVSNNFIWIIDIPVSIFVALSLLYELNSAFTSRKMKFMLLATFSLFGLILIAVSHRIIPQDRALELLDQQFWAMTGSITAISFKFLFILLFSILLYSWKFLSEKEHHESLAEKLNTENLELKAKLDRMELSNESHLDTIRNMKNELSVLKENQKVSFSDRQKEVLGNLAYFGADNSYSDIANAMNISLEGFQTHIYQIKKLLNISGSGGKEQLIAFAKENGFISFATPHDDTQTHA
;
A
#
# COMPACT_ATOMS: atom_id res chain seq x y z
N MET A 1 11.52 31.68 -40.91
CA MET A 1 11.30 30.23 -41.14
C MET A 1 11.83 29.36 -40.00
N LEU A 2 13.13 29.35 -39.69
CA LEU A 2 13.66 28.49 -38.61
C LEU A 2 13.08 28.81 -37.22
N SER A 3 12.99 30.10 -36.86
CA SER A 3 12.37 30.53 -35.59
C SER A 3 10.88 30.20 -35.51
N THR A 4 10.15 30.30 -36.64
CA THR A 4 8.74 29.89 -36.72
C THR A 4 8.59 28.38 -36.46
N ILE A 5 9.48 27.55 -37.02
CA ILE A 5 9.49 26.10 -36.78
C ILE A 5 9.77 25.82 -35.29
N GLU A 6 10.76 26.48 -34.70
CA GLU A 6 11.08 26.34 -33.28
C GLU A 6 9.88 26.67 -32.39
N PHE A 7 9.23 27.81 -32.62
CA PHE A 7 8.08 28.22 -31.83
C PHE A 7 6.89 27.28 -32.05
N THR A 8 6.67 26.80 -33.27
CA THR A 8 5.59 25.84 -33.56
C THR A 8 5.80 24.52 -32.82
N ILE A 9 6.99 23.93 -32.92
CA ILE A 9 7.32 22.68 -32.22
C ILE A 9 7.22 22.87 -30.71
N THR A 10 7.79 23.96 -30.18
CA THR A 10 7.75 24.26 -28.74
C THR A 10 6.30 24.44 -28.26
N ALA A 11 5.48 25.20 -29.00
CA ALA A 11 4.08 25.43 -28.65
C ALA A 11 3.29 24.12 -28.57
N ILE A 12 3.39 23.27 -29.60
CA ILE A 12 2.67 21.99 -29.64
C ILE A 12 3.12 21.07 -28.50
N VAL A 13 4.41 20.82 -28.39
CA VAL A 13 4.97 19.83 -27.46
C VAL A 13 4.75 20.27 -26.02
N CYS A 14 5.07 21.53 -25.70
CA CYS A 14 4.94 22.02 -24.33
C CYS A 14 3.46 22.13 -23.92
N THR A 15 2.56 22.55 -24.81
CA THR A 15 1.13 22.63 -24.46
C THR A 15 0.51 21.25 -24.23
N ILE A 16 0.77 20.30 -25.13
CA ILE A 16 0.28 18.92 -24.96
C ILE A 16 0.85 18.31 -23.67
N THR A 17 2.16 18.47 -23.45
CA THR A 17 2.82 17.93 -22.26
C THR A 17 2.29 18.58 -20.98
N ALA A 18 2.04 19.89 -20.97
CA ALA A 18 1.44 20.58 -19.85
C ALA A 18 0.05 20.02 -19.50
N ILE A 19 -0.77 19.69 -20.51
CA ILE A 19 -2.09 19.05 -20.30
C ILE A 19 -1.91 17.65 -19.69
N VAL A 20 -0.96 16.86 -20.19
CA VAL A 20 -0.67 15.52 -19.65
C VAL A 20 -0.21 15.61 -18.19
N ILE A 21 0.72 16.50 -17.87
CA ILE A 21 1.20 16.74 -16.50
C ILE A 21 0.06 17.24 -15.60
N GLN A 22 -0.85 18.08 -16.11
CA GLN A 22 -2.03 18.53 -15.36
C GLN A 22 -2.97 17.37 -15.03
N ARG A 23 -3.18 16.42 -15.95
CA ARG A 23 -3.94 15.20 -15.67
C ARG A 23 -3.26 14.34 -14.60
N ILE A 24 -1.93 14.20 -14.67
CA ILE A 24 -1.13 13.50 -13.66
C ILE A 24 -1.29 14.19 -12.30
N PHE A 25 -1.21 15.52 -12.26
CA PHE A 25 -1.42 16.31 -11.04
C PHE A 25 -2.78 16.04 -10.38
N ILE A 26 -3.87 16.05 -11.15
CA ILE A 26 -5.22 15.78 -10.63
C ILE A 26 -5.30 14.35 -10.08
N LYS A 27 -4.78 13.38 -10.83
CA LYS A 27 -4.79 11.96 -10.43
C LYS A 27 -3.99 11.72 -9.15
N GLU A 28 -2.81 12.31 -9.02
CA GLU A 28 -1.96 12.18 -7.84
C GLU A 28 -2.54 12.93 -6.63
N LYS A 29 -3.24 14.04 -6.86
CA LYS A 29 -3.99 14.73 -5.80
C LYS A 29 -5.11 13.88 -5.22
N LEU A 30 -5.84 13.15 -6.07
CA LEU A 30 -6.93 12.26 -5.64
C LEU A 30 -6.42 11.02 -4.89
N ARG A 31 -5.19 10.56 -5.18
CA ARG A 31 -4.57 9.39 -4.56
C ARG A 31 -3.99 9.64 -3.16
N GLY A 32 -3.98 10.89 -2.69
CA GLY A 32 -3.42 11.22 -1.37
C GLY A 32 -1.89 11.22 -1.32
N THR A 33 -1.21 11.37 -2.45
CA THR A 33 0.25 11.47 -2.54
C THR A 33 0.78 12.63 -1.67
N THR A 34 2.05 12.56 -1.24
CA THR A 34 2.63 13.58 -0.36
C THR A 34 2.46 15.00 -0.92
N LYS A 35 2.05 15.96 -0.07
CA LYS A 35 1.80 17.36 -0.45
C LYS A 35 2.98 17.99 -1.21
N LYS A 36 4.20 17.59 -0.85
CA LYS A 36 5.45 18.05 -1.45
C LYS A 36 5.65 17.54 -2.88
N SER A 37 5.35 16.27 -3.17
CA SER A 37 5.40 15.72 -4.52
C SER A 37 4.35 16.37 -5.43
N ILE A 38 3.13 16.54 -4.92
CA ILE A 38 2.03 17.21 -5.63
C ILE A 38 2.40 18.64 -6.02
N GLN A 39 3.01 19.40 -5.10
CA GLN A 39 3.50 20.76 -5.40
C GLN A 39 4.58 20.76 -6.49
N GLY A 40 5.46 19.77 -6.50
CA GLY A 40 6.50 19.64 -7.54
C GLY A 40 5.92 19.43 -8.92
N ILE A 41 4.96 18.51 -9.04
CA ILE A 41 4.25 18.24 -10.30
C ILE A 41 3.54 19.51 -10.78
N LYS A 42 2.91 20.28 -9.87
CA LYS A 42 2.27 21.56 -10.21
C LYS A 42 3.27 22.56 -10.79
N TRP A 43 4.37 22.82 -10.09
CA TRP A 43 5.35 23.82 -10.52
C TRP A 43 6.06 23.40 -11.82
N PHE A 44 6.35 22.12 -11.97
CA PHE A 44 6.89 21.59 -13.22
C PHE A 44 5.91 21.72 -14.39
N GLY A 45 4.63 21.39 -14.18
CA GLY A 45 3.58 21.61 -15.18
C GLY A 45 3.46 23.08 -15.60
N LEU A 46 3.54 24.00 -14.63
CA LEU A 46 3.56 25.44 -14.90
C LEU A 46 4.81 25.90 -15.65
N ALA A 47 5.98 25.32 -15.38
CA ALA A 47 7.20 25.61 -16.13
C ALA A 47 7.05 25.25 -17.62
N ILE A 48 6.57 24.04 -17.92
CA ILE A 48 6.32 23.60 -19.30
C ILE A 48 5.26 24.48 -19.95
N PHE A 49 4.18 24.78 -19.22
CA PHE A 49 3.11 25.63 -19.72
C PHE A 49 3.59 27.04 -20.07
N ALA A 50 4.49 27.62 -19.27
CA ALA A 50 5.10 28.91 -19.56
C ALA A 50 5.87 28.90 -20.89
N TRP A 51 6.64 27.85 -21.19
CA TRP A 51 7.28 27.71 -22.51
C TRP A 51 6.27 27.56 -23.65
N GLY A 52 5.18 26.80 -23.43
CA GLY A 52 4.11 26.65 -24.41
C GLY A 52 3.43 27.97 -24.75
N ILE A 53 2.99 28.73 -23.73
CA ILE A 53 2.41 30.06 -23.89
C ILE A 53 3.40 31.02 -24.56
N GLY A 54 4.67 31.03 -24.16
CA GLY A 54 5.66 31.92 -24.77
C GLY A 54 5.88 31.66 -26.24
N ALA A 55 5.90 30.39 -26.64
CA ALA A 55 5.98 30.04 -28.05
C ALA A 55 4.73 30.46 -28.84
N ILE A 56 3.53 30.31 -28.26
CA ILE A 56 2.27 30.78 -28.87
C ILE A 56 2.27 32.30 -29.01
N LEU A 57 2.66 33.04 -27.97
CA LEU A 57 2.73 34.51 -28.03
C LEU A 57 3.74 34.98 -29.06
N ASN A 58 4.90 34.33 -29.15
CA ASN A 58 5.88 34.64 -30.19
C ASN A 58 5.32 34.40 -31.59
N LEU A 59 4.61 33.28 -31.82
CA LEU A 59 3.94 33.03 -33.11
C LEU A 59 2.88 34.08 -33.44
N ILE A 60 2.06 34.49 -32.46
CA ILE A 60 1.08 35.56 -32.65
C ILE A 60 1.78 36.86 -33.05
N PHE A 61 2.85 37.22 -32.36
CA PHE A 61 3.58 38.45 -32.66
C PHE A 61 4.26 38.41 -34.03
N THR A 62 4.88 37.30 -34.41
CA THR A 62 5.65 37.21 -35.65
C THR A 62 4.79 36.92 -36.88
N GLU A 63 3.76 36.07 -36.76
CA GLU A 63 2.95 35.60 -37.91
C GLU A 63 1.62 36.34 -38.04
N VAL A 64 0.97 36.72 -36.93
CA VAL A 64 -0.33 37.43 -36.97
C VAL A 64 -0.13 38.95 -37.02
N LEU A 65 0.77 39.47 -36.19
CA LEU A 65 1.05 40.91 -36.10
C LEU A 65 2.22 41.37 -36.98
N ASN A 66 2.90 40.45 -37.68
CA ASN A 66 4.07 40.73 -38.54
C ASN A 66 5.17 41.55 -37.84
N LEU A 67 5.31 41.41 -36.51
CA LEU A 67 6.39 42.06 -35.77
C LEU A 67 7.71 41.32 -36.03
N LYS A 68 8.78 42.08 -36.30
CA LYS A 68 10.13 41.52 -36.39
C LYS A 68 10.50 40.83 -35.06
N VAL A 69 11.24 39.73 -35.14
CA VAL A 69 11.73 38.99 -33.95
C VAL A 69 12.57 39.89 -33.02
N THR A 70 13.21 40.93 -33.57
CA THR A 70 14.02 41.91 -32.84
C THR A 70 13.20 43.05 -32.23
N HIS A 71 11.87 43.06 -32.42
CA HIS A 71 11.00 44.08 -31.87
C HIS A 71 10.97 43.99 -30.34
N GLN A 72 11.00 45.14 -29.67
CA GLN A 72 11.14 45.23 -28.21
C GLN A 72 10.04 44.45 -27.47
N ILE A 73 8.79 44.51 -27.94
CA ILE A 73 7.67 43.77 -27.35
C ILE A 73 7.93 42.25 -27.34
N VAL A 74 8.43 41.69 -28.45
CA VAL A 74 8.72 40.26 -28.57
C VAL A 74 9.82 39.87 -27.58
N ILE A 75 10.86 40.69 -27.46
CA ILE A 75 11.99 40.47 -26.56
C ILE A 75 11.56 40.57 -25.09
N TYR A 76 10.79 41.61 -24.71
CA TYR A 76 10.33 41.79 -23.33
C TYR A 76 9.40 40.67 -22.90
N THR A 77 8.43 40.29 -23.73
CA THR A 77 7.55 39.15 -23.45
C THR A 77 8.35 37.85 -23.36
N GLY A 78 9.32 37.65 -24.25
CA GLY A 78 10.23 36.49 -24.21
C GLY A 78 11.02 36.39 -22.91
N VAL A 79 11.61 37.49 -22.45
CA VAL A 79 12.37 37.54 -21.18
C VAL A 79 11.46 37.29 -19.99
N ILE A 80 10.29 37.92 -19.91
CA ILE A 80 9.32 37.69 -18.83
C ILE A 80 8.97 36.21 -18.73
N ILE A 81 8.71 35.56 -19.86
CA ILE A 81 8.33 34.15 -19.90
C ILE A 81 9.50 33.24 -19.54
N SER A 82 10.72 33.57 -19.97
CA SER A 82 11.93 32.83 -19.60
C SER A 82 12.20 32.89 -18.09
N LEU A 83 12.02 34.06 -17.48
CA LEU A 83 12.16 34.26 -16.04
C LEU A 83 11.06 33.54 -15.26
N ALA A 84 9.80 33.62 -15.71
CA ALA A 84 8.70 32.88 -15.11
C ALA A 84 8.93 31.37 -15.16
N ASN A 85 9.41 30.85 -16.30
CA ASN A 85 9.79 29.46 -16.45
C ASN A 85 10.91 29.07 -15.46
N SER A 86 11.98 29.86 -15.39
CA SER A 86 13.08 29.65 -14.45
C SER A 86 12.57 29.56 -13.01
N LEU A 87 11.71 30.48 -12.58
CA LEU A 87 11.08 30.45 -11.26
C LEU A 87 10.32 29.15 -11.00
N PHE A 88 9.48 28.73 -11.96
CA PHE A 88 8.70 27.50 -11.83
C PHE A 88 9.59 26.25 -11.77
N ILE A 89 10.69 26.21 -12.53
CA ILE A 89 11.68 25.14 -12.43
C ILE A 89 12.28 25.13 -11.03
N LEU A 90 12.75 26.27 -10.50
CA LEU A 90 13.35 26.34 -9.16
C LEU A 90 12.38 25.89 -8.06
N LEU A 91 11.10 26.24 -8.17
CA LEU A 91 10.05 25.83 -7.23
C LEU A 91 9.71 24.33 -7.33
N SER A 92 10.01 23.68 -8.45
CA SER A 92 9.82 22.23 -8.62
C SER A 92 10.95 21.40 -7.99
N LEU A 93 12.16 21.95 -7.85
CA LEU A 93 13.33 21.23 -7.35
C LEU A 93 13.19 20.64 -5.94
N PRO A 94 12.59 21.33 -4.94
CA PRO A 94 12.45 20.78 -3.59
C PRO A 94 11.69 19.46 -3.54
N SER A 95 10.82 19.21 -4.52
CA SER A 95 10.00 18.00 -4.63
C SER A 95 10.77 16.79 -5.13
N ILE A 96 11.97 16.97 -5.69
CA ILE A 96 12.86 15.87 -6.05
C ILE A 96 13.43 15.28 -4.75
N GLU A 97 13.22 14.00 -4.51
CA GLU A 97 13.71 13.34 -3.28
C GLU A 97 14.99 12.55 -3.53
N HIS A 98 15.99 12.81 -2.68
CA HIS A 98 17.27 12.11 -2.65
C HIS A 98 17.92 12.25 -1.27
N SER A 99 18.81 11.31 -0.94
CA SER A 99 19.49 11.21 0.37
C SER A 99 20.70 12.13 0.53
N LYS A 100 21.23 12.69 -0.57
CA LYS A 100 22.39 13.59 -0.55
C LYS A 100 22.05 15.01 -0.04
N ASN A 101 23.10 15.76 0.31
CA ASN A 101 23.03 17.19 0.59
C ASN A 101 22.23 17.92 -0.49
N ARG A 102 21.41 18.89 -0.09
CA ARG A 102 20.59 19.68 -1.01
C ARG A 102 21.38 20.84 -1.60
N SER A 103 21.05 21.20 -2.84
CA SER A 103 21.55 22.41 -3.48
C SER A 103 21.21 23.64 -2.63
N PHE A 104 22.02 24.69 -2.79
CA PHE A 104 21.80 25.96 -2.09
C PHE A 104 20.39 26.52 -2.35
N ILE A 105 19.87 26.42 -3.58
CA ILE A 105 18.52 26.89 -3.90
C ILE A 105 17.46 26.09 -3.17
N VAL A 106 17.55 24.75 -3.16
CA VAL A 106 16.55 23.94 -2.45
C VAL A 106 16.55 24.26 -0.96
N LYS A 107 17.72 24.56 -0.37
CA LYS A 107 17.81 25.06 1.01
C LYS A 107 17.12 26.43 1.17
N LEU A 108 17.32 27.34 0.22
CA LEU A 108 16.74 28.68 0.24
C LEU A 108 15.21 28.64 0.09
N VAL A 109 14.69 27.90 -0.90
CA VAL A 109 13.24 27.70 -1.11
C VAL A 109 12.58 27.03 0.10
N LYS A 110 13.26 26.08 0.76
CA LYS A 110 12.74 25.48 1.99
C LYS A 110 12.77 26.43 3.18
N ARG A 111 13.80 27.28 3.30
CA ARG A 111 13.98 28.21 4.42
C ARG A 111 12.96 29.35 4.40
N PHE A 112 12.72 29.94 3.24
CA PHE A 112 11.78 31.05 3.05
C PHE A 112 10.35 30.55 2.71
N GLY A 113 10.18 29.25 2.44
CA GLY A 113 8.93 28.75 1.89
C GLY A 113 8.63 29.29 0.48
N THR A 114 7.57 28.78 -0.13
CA THR A 114 7.29 29.05 -1.56
C THR A 114 6.85 30.49 -1.81
N LYS A 115 6.01 31.06 -0.96
CA LYS A 115 5.47 32.42 -1.15
C LYS A 115 6.54 33.49 -0.99
N GLU A 116 7.36 33.40 0.05
CA GLU A 116 8.39 34.41 0.32
C GLU A 116 9.53 34.29 -0.70
N PHE A 117 9.87 33.08 -1.14
CA PHE A 117 10.82 32.88 -2.23
C PHE A 117 10.35 33.52 -3.55
N ILE A 118 9.05 33.41 -3.89
CA ILE A 118 8.49 34.11 -5.05
C ILE A 118 8.64 35.63 -4.88
N GLY A 119 8.32 36.16 -3.70
CA GLY A 119 8.50 37.59 -3.39
C GLY A 119 9.95 38.05 -3.54
N LEU A 120 10.91 37.28 -3.01
CA LEU A 120 12.34 37.55 -3.13
C LEU A 120 12.81 37.48 -4.59
N TYR A 121 12.41 36.44 -5.33
CA TYR A 121 12.75 36.29 -6.74
C TYR A 121 12.20 37.47 -7.57
N CYS A 122 10.92 37.79 -7.41
CA CYS A 122 10.30 38.93 -8.09
C CYS A 122 10.97 40.26 -7.71
N GLY A 123 11.33 40.45 -6.44
CA GLY A 123 12.04 41.65 -5.98
C GLY A 123 13.42 41.81 -6.63
N VAL A 124 14.21 40.74 -6.67
CA VAL A 124 15.53 40.73 -7.34
C VAL A 124 15.37 40.97 -8.84
N MET A 125 14.42 40.31 -9.49
CA MET A 125 14.19 40.50 -10.93
C MET A 125 13.68 41.91 -11.25
N ALA A 126 12.83 42.50 -10.41
CA ALA A 126 12.37 43.87 -10.56
C ALA A 126 13.54 44.86 -10.42
N MET A 127 14.41 44.67 -9.43
CA MET A 127 15.61 45.49 -9.25
C MET A 127 16.53 45.41 -10.47
N ILE A 128 16.82 44.21 -10.97
CA ILE A 128 17.65 44.02 -12.18
C ILE A 128 16.97 44.66 -13.39
N SER A 129 15.65 44.47 -13.56
CA SER A 129 14.90 45.05 -14.67
C SER A 129 14.94 46.58 -14.64
N VAL A 130 14.81 47.21 -13.47
CA VAL A 130 14.91 48.67 -13.32
C VAL A 130 16.29 49.17 -13.71
N VAL A 131 17.36 48.51 -13.26
CA VAL A 131 18.74 48.87 -13.63
C VAL A 131 18.93 48.79 -15.15
N PHE A 132 18.43 47.74 -15.79
CA PHE A 132 18.55 47.57 -17.25
C PHE A 132 17.70 48.58 -18.03
N ILE A 133 16.47 48.87 -17.59
CA ILE A 133 15.63 49.89 -18.21
C ILE A 133 16.32 51.26 -18.09
N ALA A 134 16.81 51.63 -16.91
CA ALA A 134 17.52 52.89 -16.70
C ALA A 134 18.81 52.99 -17.55
N ALA A 135 19.59 51.91 -17.65
CA ALA A 135 20.78 51.86 -18.49
C ALA A 135 20.45 51.95 -19.99
N SER A 136 19.34 51.35 -20.42
CA SER A 136 18.86 51.37 -21.81
C SER A 136 18.30 52.73 -22.23
N TYR A 137 17.64 53.46 -21.34
CA TYR A 137 17.14 54.82 -21.63
C TYR A 137 18.30 55.82 -21.82
N ASN A 138 19.42 55.61 -21.15
CA ASN A 138 20.58 56.51 -21.21
C ASN A 138 21.56 56.21 -22.36
N ASN A 139 21.42 55.08 -23.06
CA ASN A 139 22.32 54.68 -24.15
C ASN A 139 21.55 54.18 -25.37
N THR A 140 21.42 55.02 -26.41
CA THR A 140 20.79 54.68 -27.68
C THR A 140 21.57 53.68 -28.54
N GLY A 141 22.83 53.40 -28.19
CA GLY A 141 23.68 52.41 -28.87
C GLY A 141 23.55 50.97 -28.35
N VAL A 142 22.70 50.72 -27.35
CA VAL A 142 22.51 49.38 -26.78
C VAL A 142 21.55 48.59 -27.66
N SER A 143 22.02 47.48 -28.25
CA SER A 143 21.17 46.60 -29.06
C SER A 143 20.07 45.97 -28.21
N ASN A 144 18.87 45.75 -28.77
CA ASN A 144 17.77 45.09 -28.06
C ASN A 144 18.15 43.68 -27.54
N ASN A 145 19.22 43.07 -28.05
CA ASN A 145 19.75 41.79 -27.56
C ASN A 145 20.37 41.89 -26.15
N PHE A 146 20.75 43.09 -25.70
CA PHE A 146 21.29 43.31 -24.35
C PHE A 146 20.27 43.00 -23.25
N ILE A 147 18.97 43.02 -23.57
CA ILE A 147 17.88 42.69 -22.62
C ILE A 147 17.94 41.22 -22.20
N TRP A 148 18.46 40.33 -23.06
CA TRP A 148 18.66 38.92 -22.73
C TRP A 148 19.74 38.69 -21.66
N ILE A 149 20.58 39.68 -21.36
CA ILE A 149 21.62 39.56 -20.33
C ILE A 149 21.02 39.30 -18.95
N ILE A 150 19.81 39.78 -18.69
CA ILE A 150 19.07 39.54 -17.44
C ILE A 150 18.82 38.03 -17.22
N ASP A 151 18.54 37.30 -18.30
CA ASP A 151 18.14 35.89 -18.25
C ASP A 151 19.34 34.94 -18.12
N ILE A 152 20.55 35.38 -18.50
CA ILE A 152 21.75 34.53 -18.54
C ILE A 152 22.15 34.03 -17.15
N PRO A 153 22.39 34.89 -16.14
CA PRO A 153 22.82 34.42 -14.82
C PRO A 153 21.77 33.52 -14.19
N VAL A 154 20.49 33.86 -14.37
CA VAL A 154 19.35 33.08 -13.87
C VAL A 154 19.35 31.70 -14.52
N SER A 155 19.47 31.61 -15.85
CA SER A 155 19.49 30.36 -16.60
C SER A 155 20.67 29.46 -16.21
N ILE A 156 21.88 30.03 -16.04
CA ILE A 156 23.06 29.28 -15.57
C ILE A 156 22.83 28.75 -14.15
N PHE A 157 22.27 29.58 -13.27
CA PHE A 157 22.00 29.21 -11.89
C PHE A 157 20.95 28.08 -11.79
N VAL A 158 19.90 28.15 -12.63
CA VAL A 158 18.91 27.07 -12.80
C VAL A 158 19.58 25.81 -13.33
N ALA A 159 20.42 25.91 -14.35
CA ALA A 159 21.11 24.77 -14.96
C ALA A 159 22.02 24.04 -13.97
N LEU A 160 22.79 24.77 -13.16
CA LEU A 160 23.62 24.20 -12.09
C LEU A 160 22.78 23.51 -11.02
N SER A 161 21.66 24.12 -10.64
CA SER A 161 20.75 23.56 -9.64
C SER A 161 20.08 22.27 -10.14
N LEU A 162 19.68 22.26 -11.42
CA LEU A 162 19.18 21.07 -12.10
C LEU A 162 20.23 19.97 -12.17
N LEU A 163 21.45 20.29 -12.61
CA LEU A 163 22.55 19.34 -12.67
C LEU A 163 22.77 18.67 -11.31
N TYR A 164 22.80 19.46 -10.24
CA TYR A 164 23.04 18.94 -8.90
C TYR A 164 21.89 18.07 -8.37
N GLU A 165 20.64 18.54 -8.44
CA GLU A 165 19.48 17.82 -7.90
C GLU A 165 19.14 16.58 -8.73
N LEU A 166 19.18 16.66 -10.06
CA LEU A 166 18.92 15.51 -10.94
C LEU A 166 20.01 14.46 -10.80
N ASN A 167 21.29 14.84 -10.82
CA ASN A 167 22.39 13.90 -10.63
C ASN A 167 22.29 13.21 -9.26
N SER A 168 22.01 13.97 -8.20
CA SER A 168 21.82 13.42 -6.86
C SER A 168 20.65 12.45 -6.78
N ALA A 169 19.52 12.78 -7.42
CA ALA A 169 18.34 11.91 -7.50
C ALA A 169 18.62 10.62 -8.28
N PHE A 170 19.19 10.71 -9.48
CA PHE A 170 19.48 9.53 -10.29
C PHE A 170 20.54 8.64 -9.65
N THR A 171 21.56 9.22 -9.01
CA THR A 171 22.54 8.47 -8.23
C THR A 171 21.90 7.73 -7.06
N SER A 172 21.02 8.40 -6.30
CA SER A 172 20.32 7.76 -5.16
C SER A 172 19.43 6.59 -5.60
N ARG A 173 18.92 6.63 -6.83
CA ARG A 173 18.07 5.58 -7.43
C ARG A 173 18.85 4.57 -8.26
N LYS A 174 20.18 4.56 -8.21
CA LYS A 174 21.09 3.66 -8.95
C LYS A 174 20.92 3.71 -10.49
N MET A 175 20.38 4.80 -11.05
CA MET A 175 20.19 4.99 -12.49
C MET A 175 21.41 5.64 -13.15
N LYS A 176 22.52 4.91 -13.26
CA LYS A 176 23.80 5.44 -13.76
C LYS A 176 23.73 6.05 -15.17
N PHE A 177 22.92 5.49 -16.07
CA PHE A 177 22.76 5.99 -17.45
C PHE A 177 22.17 7.41 -17.51
N MET A 178 21.32 7.77 -16.54
CA MET A 178 20.66 9.07 -16.48
C MET A 178 21.62 10.22 -16.13
N LEU A 179 22.81 9.89 -15.63
CA LEU A 179 23.86 10.88 -15.37
C LEU A 179 24.34 11.52 -16.66
N LEU A 180 24.58 10.72 -17.71
CA LEU A 180 24.99 11.21 -19.02
C LEU A 180 23.94 12.19 -19.56
N ALA A 181 22.67 11.78 -19.55
CA ALA A 181 21.57 12.62 -20.01
C ALA A 181 21.44 13.93 -19.18
N THR A 182 21.76 13.91 -17.88
CA THR A 182 21.77 15.12 -17.04
C THR A 182 22.92 16.06 -17.40
N PHE A 183 24.12 15.53 -17.67
CA PHE A 183 25.25 16.33 -18.16
C PHE A 183 24.99 16.87 -19.56
N SER A 184 24.37 16.07 -20.45
CA SER A 184 23.94 16.54 -21.77
C SER A 184 22.92 17.66 -21.67
N LEU A 185 21.94 17.56 -20.76
CA LEU A 185 20.99 18.65 -20.50
C LEU A 185 21.72 19.93 -20.08
N PHE A 186 22.65 19.83 -19.13
CA PHE A 186 23.45 20.98 -18.69
C PHE A 186 24.24 21.60 -19.84
N GLY A 187 24.94 20.79 -20.63
CA GLY A 187 25.70 21.25 -21.79
C GLY A 187 24.81 21.92 -22.84
N LEU A 188 23.64 21.35 -23.15
CA LEU A 188 22.69 21.94 -24.09
C LEU A 188 22.13 23.29 -23.59
N ILE A 189 21.87 23.43 -22.28
CA ILE A 189 21.46 24.72 -21.71
C ILE A 189 22.58 25.75 -21.87
N LEU A 190 23.84 25.39 -21.56
CA LEU A 190 24.97 26.30 -21.74
C LEU A 190 25.12 26.73 -23.20
N ILE A 191 25.06 25.81 -24.15
CA ILE A 191 25.14 26.11 -25.59
C ILE A 191 23.99 27.02 -26.02
N ALA A 192 22.76 26.74 -25.58
CA ALA A 192 21.59 27.56 -25.90
C ALA A 192 21.71 28.99 -25.32
N VAL A 193 22.25 29.12 -24.11
CA VAL A 193 22.51 30.43 -23.49
C VAL A 193 23.65 31.16 -24.22
N SER A 194 24.73 30.48 -24.58
CA SER A 194 25.83 31.04 -25.38
C SER A 194 25.36 31.52 -26.75
N HIS A 195 24.44 30.80 -27.39
CA HIS A 195 23.85 31.22 -28.67
C HIS A 195 23.09 32.56 -28.57
N ARG A 196 22.47 32.84 -27.41
CA ARG A 196 21.83 34.13 -27.13
C ARG A 196 22.82 35.27 -26.86
N ILE A 197 24.06 34.95 -26.44
CA ILE A 197 25.09 35.93 -26.06
C ILE A 197 25.82 36.47 -27.29
N ILE A 198 26.20 35.57 -28.20
CA ILE A 198 27.08 35.92 -29.31
C ILE A 198 26.26 36.61 -30.40
N PRO A 199 26.51 37.90 -30.70
CA PRO A 199 25.85 38.59 -31.80
C PRO A 199 26.14 37.83 -33.10
N GLN A 200 25.12 37.67 -33.95
CA GLN A 200 25.26 36.98 -35.25
C GLN A 200 26.43 37.55 -36.06
N ASP A 201 26.65 38.85 -35.97
CA ASP A 201 27.69 39.62 -36.67
C ASP A 201 29.12 39.16 -36.32
N ARG A 202 29.35 38.69 -35.09
CA ARG A 202 30.66 38.15 -34.64
C ARG A 202 30.81 36.66 -34.88
N ALA A 203 29.70 35.92 -34.99
CA ALA A 203 29.72 34.49 -35.28
C ALA A 203 30.04 34.21 -36.76
N LEU A 204 29.67 35.13 -37.65
CA LEU A 204 29.93 35.09 -39.09
C LEU A 204 31.43 35.05 -39.46
N GLU A 205 32.33 35.47 -38.56
CA GLU A 205 33.78 35.39 -38.77
C GLU A 205 34.31 33.94 -38.63
N LEU A 206 33.57 33.05 -37.97
CA LEU A 206 34.01 31.69 -37.62
C LEU A 206 33.12 30.58 -38.21
N LEU A 207 31.83 30.85 -38.41
CA LEU A 207 30.84 29.87 -38.86
C LEU A 207 29.81 30.51 -39.79
N ASP A 208 29.29 29.71 -40.71
CA ASP A 208 28.20 30.11 -41.61
C ASP A 208 26.93 30.51 -40.81
N GLN A 209 26.24 31.55 -41.29
CA GLN A 209 25.06 32.13 -40.63
C GLN A 209 23.94 31.11 -40.47
N GLN A 210 23.73 30.32 -41.52
CA GLN A 210 22.67 29.33 -41.55
C GLN A 210 22.97 28.18 -40.59
N PHE A 211 24.23 27.74 -40.54
CA PHE A 211 24.68 26.74 -39.58
C PHE A 211 24.56 27.22 -38.12
N TRP A 212 24.93 28.47 -37.84
CA TRP A 212 24.79 29.05 -36.49
C TRP A 212 23.32 29.15 -36.07
N ALA A 213 22.43 29.63 -36.95
CA ALA A 213 21.00 29.71 -36.67
C ALA A 213 20.37 28.32 -36.47
N MET A 214 20.77 27.34 -37.27
CA MET A 214 20.31 25.95 -37.18
C MET A 214 20.74 25.28 -35.89
N THR A 215 22.01 25.42 -35.52
CA THR A 215 22.56 24.87 -34.28
C THR A 215 21.85 25.45 -33.06
N GLY A 216 21.62 26.76 -33.04
CA GLY A 216 20.87 27.42 -31.97
C GLY A 216 19.46 26.88 -31.81
N SER A 217 18.72 26.76 -32.91
CA SER A 217 17.34 26.25 -32.89
C SER A 217 17.26 24.79 -32.46
N ILE A 218 18.11 23.92 -33.03
CA ILE A 218 18.17 22.50 -32.66
C ILE A 218 18.52 22.35 -31.17
N THR A 219 19.49 23.11 -30.68
CA THR A 219 19.89 23.06 -29.25
C THR A 219 18.74 23.52 -28.36
N ALA A 220 18.10 24.64 -28.73
CA ALA A 220 16.99 25.22 -27.99
C ALA A 220 15.77 24.30 -27.90
N ILE A 221 15.53 23.49 -28.93
CA ILE A 221 14.48 22.47 -28.93
C ILE A 221 14.94 21.26 -28.10
N SER A 222 16.15 20.77 -28.34
CA SER A 222 16.69 19.53 -27.76
C SER A 222 16.74 19.58 -26.24
N PHE A 223 17.19 20.70 -25.63
CA PHE A 223 17.25 20.78 -24.17
C PHE A 223 15.85 20.74 -23.54
N LYS A 224 14.84 21.38 -24.16
CA LYS A 224 13.46 21.39 -23.64
C LYS A 224 12.88 19.97 -23.65
N PHE A 225 13.08 19.24 -24.74
CA PHE A 225 12.67 17.84 -24.84
C PHE A 225 13.39 16.96 -23.82
N LEU A 226 14.71 17.07 -23.74
CA LEU A 226 15.50 16.28 -22.79
C LEU A 226 15.11 16.59 -21.35
N PHE A 227 14.84 17.85 -21.02
CA PHE A 227 14.33 18.26 -19.72
C PHE A 227 12.98 17.62 -19.39
N ILE A 228 12.03 17.68 -20.33
CA ILE A 228 10.71 17.05 -20.19
C ILE A 228 10.86 15.55 -19.97
N LEU A 229 11.70 14.88 -20.78
CA LEU A 229 11.96 13.45 -20.69
C LEU A 229 12.55 13.06 -19.33
N LEU A 230 13.62 13.74 -18.91
CA LEU A 230 14.31 13.48 -17.64
C LEU A 230 13.36 13.61 -16.45
N PHE A 231 12.56 14.67 -16.42
CA PHE A 231 11.62 14.89 -15.33
C PHE A 231 10.45 13.92 -15.37
N SER A 232 9.95 13.57 -16.56
CA SER A 232 8.91 12.53 -16.72
C SER A 232 9.40 11.18 -16.21
N ILE A 233 10.64 10.81 -16.54
CA ILE A 233 11.30 9.61 -16.00
C ILE A 233 11.44 9.72 -14.49
N LEU A 234 11.79 10.88 -13.93
CA LEU A 234 11.93 11.06 -12.49
C LEU A 234 10.59 10.87 -11.76
N LEU A 235 9.49 11.38 -12.32
CA LEU A 235 8.14 11.17 -11.80
C LEU A 235 7.74 9.69 -11.86
N TYR A 236 7.95 9.02 -13.01
CA TYR A 236 7.57 7.62 -13.19
C TYR A 236 8.45 6.65 -12.41
N SER A 237 9.76 6.90 -12.35
CA SER A 237 10.71 6.13 -11.56
C SER A 237 10.35 6.18 -10.08
N TRP A 238 9.94 7.35 -9.56
CA TRP A 238 9.51 7.45 -8.18
C TRP A 238 8.27 6.59 -7.92
N LYS A 239 7.30 6.62 -8.84
CA LYS A 239 6.11 5.77 -8.76
C LYS A 239 6.48 4.29 -8.73
N PHE A 240 7.39 3.85 -9.61
CA PHE A 240 7.84 2.45 -9.65
C PHE A 240 8.54 2.02 -8.35
N LEU A 241 9.41 2.87 -7.79
CA LEU A 241 10.04 2.59 -6.50
C LEU A 241 9.00 2.53 -5.37
N SER A 242 8.04 3.45 -5.32
CA SER A 242 7.00 3.47 -4.28
C SER A 242 6.06 2.27 -4.37
N GLU A 243 5.70 1.82 -5.57
CA GLU A 243 4.89 0.62 -5.76
C GLU A 243 5.68 -0.62 -5.33
N LYS A 244 6.98 -0.70 -5.64
CA LYS A 244 7.84 -1.81 -5.20
C LYS A 244 7.98 -1.87 -3.68
N GLU A 245 8.26 -0.74 -3.02
CA GLU A 245 8.34 -0.66 -1.55
C GLU A 245 7.02 -1.07 -0.89
N HIS A 246 5.89 -0.65 -1.45
CA HIS A 246 4.57 -1.05 -0.95
C HIS A 246 4.33 -2.57 -1.11
N HIS A 247 4.70 -3.14 -2.25
CA HIS A 247 4.59 -4.58 -2.48
C HIS A 247 5.53 -5.39 -1.57
N GLU A 248 6.75 -4.93 -1.32
CA GLU A 248 7.70 -5.56 -0.39
C GLU A 248 7.16 -5.52 1.05
N SER A 249 6.63 -4.38 1.49
CA SER A 249 6.02 -4.23 2.82
C SER A 249 4.77 -5.12 3.00
N LEU A 250 3.94 -5.22 1.97
CA LEU A 250 2.77 -6.10 1.98
C LEU A 250 3.19 -7.58 2.05
N ALA A 251 4.22 -7.96 1.30
CA ALA A 251 4.76 -9.31 1.32
C ALA A 251 5.35 -9.67 2.70
N GLU A 252 6.05 -8.74 3.35
CA GLU A 252 6.57 -8.93 4.70
C GLU A 252 5.44 -9.14 5.71
N LYS A 253 4.39 -8.29 5.66
CA LYS A 253 3.22 -8.42 6.53
C LYS A 253 2.48 -9.75 6.33
N LEU A 254 2.27 -10.15 5.08
CA LEU A 254 1.65 -11.45 4.76
C LEU A 254 2.51 -12.61 5.27
N ASN A 255 3.84 -12.50 5.18
CA ASN A 255 4.74 -13.52 5.67
C ASN A 255 4.68 -13.64 7.20
N THR A 256 4.61 -12.52 7.94
CA THR A 256 4.45 -12.54 9.40
C THR A 256 3.09 -13.11 9.82
N GLU A 257 2.01 -12.73 9.15
CA GLU A 257 0.67 -13.30 9.41
C GLU A 257 0.64 -14.81 9.15
N ASN A 258 1.30 -15.27 8.09
CA ASN A 258 1.37 -16.69 7.75
C ASN A 258 2.19 -17.48 8.78
N LEU A 259 3.30 -16.92 9.27
CA LEU A 259 4.08 -17.51 10.37
C LEU A 259 3.27 -17.61 11.66
N GLU A 260 2.50 -16.57 12.01
CA GLU A 260 1.62 -16.59 13.18
C GLU A 260 0.49 -17.61 13.05
N LEU A 261 -0.14 -17.70 11.87
CA LEU A 261 -1.19 -18.67 11.59
C LEU A 261 -0.65 -20.10 11.68
N LYS A 262 0.56 -20.35 11.15
CA LYS A 262 1.21 -21.65 11.22
C LYS A 262 1.51 -22.05 12.67
N ALA A 263 2.04 -21.12 13.48
CA ALA A 263 2.26 -21.37 14.90
C ALA A 263 0.95 -21.63 15.68
N LYS A 264 -0.16 -20.98 15.30
CA LYS A 264 -1.49 -21.27 15.87
C LYS A 264 -2.00 -22.65 15.47
N LEU A 265 -1.83 -23.04 14.21
CA LEU A 265 -2.17 -24.38 13.72
C LEU A 265 -1.41 -25.47 14.49
N ASP A 266 -0.09 -25.33 14.61
CA ASP A 266 0.76 -26.30 15.32
C ASP A 266 0.32 -26.45 16.80
N ARG A 267 -0.06 -25.34 17.46
CA ARG A 267 -0.60 -25.38 18.83
C ARG A 267 -1.97 -26.07 18.92
N MET A 268 -2.85 -25.82 17.95
CA MET A 268 -4.16 -26.47 17.91
C MET A 268 -4.03 -27.97 17.66
N GLU A 269 -3.10 -28.37 16.79
CA GLU A 269 -2.80 -29.78 16.50
C GLU A 269 -2.31 -30.51 17.77
N LEU A 270 -1.32 -29.94 18.47
CA LEU A 270 -0.84 -30.46 19.76
C LEU A 270 -1.95 -30.55 20.82
N SER A 271 -2.82 -29.54 20.89
CA SER A 271 -3.96 -29.56 21.82
C SER A 271 -4.95 -30.67 21.47
N ASN A 272 -5.22 -30.88 20.19
CA ASN A 272 -6.10 -31.95 19.73
C ASN A 272 -5.52 -33.33 20.01
N GLU A 273 -4.22 -33.55 19.78
CA GLU A 273 -3.55 -34.80 20.15
C GLU A 273 -3.67 -35.07 21.65
N SER A 274 -3.43 -34.05 22.49
CA SER A 274 -3.58 -34.17 23.94
C SER A 274 -5.01 -34.48 24.37
N HIS A 275 -6.01 -33.85 23.74
CA HIS A 275 -7.43 -34.16 23.99
C HIS A 275 -7.80 -35.58 23.58
N LEU A 276 -7.29 -36.07 22.43
CA LEU A 276 -7.52 -37.44 21.98
C LEU A 276 -6.93 -38.46 22.96
N ASP A 277 -5.72 -38.22 23.47
CA ASP A 277 -5.11 -39.06 24.51
C ASP A 277 -5.93 -39.05 25.80
N THR A 278 -6.42 -37.87 26.21
CA THR A 278 -7.29 -37.75 27.38
C THR A 278 -8.59 -38.55 27.20
N ILE A 279 -9.23 -38.43 26.03
CA ILE A 279 -10.44 -39.20 25.70
C ILE A 279 -10.16 -40.70 25.71
N ARG A 280 -9.01 -41.13 25.18
CA ARG A 280 -8.61 -42.54 25.16
C ARG A 280 -8.43 -43.09 26.57
N ASN A 281 -7.78 -42.33 27.46
CA ASN A 281 -7.61 -42.71 28.86
C ASN A 281 -8.96 -42.77 29.60
N MET A 282 -9.81 -41.75 29.45
CA MET A 282 -11.16 -41.75 30.04
C MET A 282 -11.99 -42.94 29.56
N LYS A 283 -11.88 -43.32 28.28
CA LYS A 283 -12.57 -44.50 27.73
C LYS A 283 -12.06 -45.79 28.37
N ASN A 284 -10.77 -45.92 28.59
CA ASN A 284 -10.17 -47.08 29.27
C ASN A 284 -10.63 -47.15 30.73
N GLU A 285 -10.58 -46.04 31.47
CA GLU A 285 -11.07 -45.98 32.86
C GLU A 285 -12.54 -46.36 32.96
N LEU A 286 -13.37 -45.87 32.04
CA LEU A 286 -14.80 -46.21 31.99
C LEU A 286 -15.02 -47.70 31.72
N SER A 287 -14.20 -48.34 30.87
CA SER A 287 -14.27 -49.78 30.63
C SER A 287 -13.90 -50.60 31.88
N VAL A 288 -12.85 -50.20 32.61
CA VAL A 288 -12.40 -50.84 33.85
C VAL A 288 -13.45 -50.69 34.95
N LEU A 289 -14.02 -49.49 35.10
CA LEU A 289 -15.11 -49.25 36.05
C LEU A 289 -16.33 -50.10 35.72
N LYS A 290 -16.70 -50.22 34.44
CA LYS A 290 -17.83 -51.05 34.00
C LYS A 290 -17.59 -52.55 34.26
N GLU A 291 -16.35 -53.02 34.14
CA GLU A 291 -15.99 -54.40 34.43
C GLU A 291 -15.97 -54.69 35.94
N ASN A 292 -15.43 -53.78 36.75
CA ASN A 292 -15.44 -53.86 38.21
C ASN A 292 -16.85 -53.73 38.81
N GLN A 293 -17.79 -53.13 38.08
CA GLN A 293 -19.19 -53.02 38.48
C GLN A 293 -20.03 -54.27 38.14
N LYS A 294 -19.45 -55.34 37.57
CA LYS A 294 -20.17 -56.63 37.43
C LYS A 294 -20.38 -57.25 38.83
N VAL A 295 -21.49 -56.89 39.46
CA VAL A 295 -21.92 -57.41 40.75
C VAL A 295 -22.19 -58.91 40.62
N SER A 296 -21.41 -59.75 41.31
CA SER A 296 -21.66 -61.18 41.40
C SER A 296 -22.69 -61.46 42.51
N PHE A 297 -23.86 -61.94 42.13
CA PHE A 297 -24.90 -62.38 43.07
C PHE A 297 -24.68 -63.83 43.48
N SER A 298 -25.00 -64.17 44.72
CA SER A 298 -25.10 -65.58 45.15
C SER A 298 -26.27 -66.27 44.45
N ASP A 299 -26.24 -67.60 44.34
CA ASP A 299 -27.32 -68.32 43.65
C ASP A 299 -28.69 -68.09 44.31
N ARG A 300 -28.72 -67.95 45.64
CA ARG A 300 -29.93 -67.58 46.38
C ARG A 300 -30.42 -66.17 46.05
N GLN A 301 -29.53 -65.21 45.85
CA GLN A 301 -29.88 -63.85 45.45
C GLN A 301 -30.37 -63.79 43.99
N LYS A 302 -29.80 -64.62 43.10
CA LYS A 302 -30.30 -64.77 41.72
C LYS A 302 -31.70 -65.36 41.69
N GLU A 303 -31.98 -66.34 42.53
CA GLU A 303 -33.31 -66.95 42.68
C GLU A 303 -34.34 -65.94 43.23
N VAL A 304 -33.95 -65.12 44.22
CA VAL A 304 -34.78 -64.01 44.73
C VAL A 304 -35.06 -62.97 43.64
N LEU A 305 -34.05 -62.59 42.84
CA LEU A 305 -34.21 -61.68 41.70
C LEU A 305 -35.07 -62.29 40.58
N GLY A 306 -34.95 -63.59 40.30
CA GLY A 306 -35.72 -64.30 39.29
C GLY A 306 -37.21 -64.35 39.65
N ASN A 307 -37.53 -64.73 40.89
CA ASN A 307 -38.90 -64.73 41.39
C ASN A 307 -39.48 -63.31 41.48
N LEU A 308 -38.65 -62.32 41.82
CA LEU A 308 -39.08 -60.92 41.77
C LEU A 308 -39.34 -60.44 40.33
N ALA A 309 -38.54 -60.85 39.35
CA ALA A 309 -38.76 -60.49 37.94
C ALA A 309 -40.05 -61.10 37.38
N TYR A 310 -40.37 -62.32 37.81
CA TYR A 310 -41.50 -63.10 37.33
C TYR A 310 -42.82 -62.66 38.00
N PHE A 311 -42.85 -62.56 39.33
CA PHE A 311 -44.06 -62.27 40.10
C PHE A 311 -44.18 -60.82 40.60
N GLY A 312 -43.10 -60.04 40.58
CA GLY A 312 -43.02 -58.75 41.28
C GLY A 312 -43.94 -57.65 40.76
N ALA A 313 -44.48 -57.77 39.54
CA ALA A 313 -45.44 -56.82 39.00
C ALA A 313 -46.82 -56.96 39.65
N ASP A 314 -47.27 -58.20 39.86
CA ASP A 314 -48.65 -58.51 40.25
C ASP A 314 -48.77 -58.96 41.71
N ASN A 315 -47.67 -59.43 42.31
CA ASN A 315 -47.66 -60.01 43.65
C ASN A 315 -46.91 -59.14 44.68
N SER A 316 -47.38 -59.21 45.94
CA SER A 316 -46.70 -58.56 47.06
C SER A 316 -45.44 -59.35 47.46
N TYR A 317 -44.52 -58.72 48.20
CA TYR A 317 -43.35 -59.43 48.73
C TYR A 317 -43.72 -60.62 49.64
N SER A 318 -44.90 -60.59 50.26
CA SER A 318 -45.41 -61.72 51.05
C SER A 318 -45.77 -62.91 50.18
N ASP A 319 -46.43 -62.67 49.06
CA ASP A 319 -46.88 -63.73 48.15
C ASP A 319 -45.68 -64.39 47.46
N ILE A 320 -44.67 -63.59 47.10
CA ILE A 320 -43.43 -64.09 46.50
C ILE A 320 -42.61 -64.88 47.52
N ALA A 321 -42.52 -64.41 48.77
CA ALA A 321 -41.84 -65.15 49.83
C ALA A 321 -42.49 -66.52 50.08
N ASN A 322 -43.83 -66.58 50.06
CA ASN A 322 -44.59 -67.82 50.17
C ASN A 322 -44.33 -68.76 48.99
N ALA A 323 -44.34 -68.26 47.76
CA ALA A 323 -44.03 -69.06 46.57
C ALA A 323 -42.60 -69.64 46.59
N MET A 324 -41.66 -68.92 47.22
CA MET A 324 -40.28 -69.35 47.42
C MET A 324 -40.06 -70.23 48.67
N ASN A 325 -41.12 -70.57 49.42
CA ASN A 325 -41.06 -71.30 50.70
C ASN A 325 -40.07 -70.69 51.71
N ILE A 326 -40.05 -69.36 51.82
CA ILE A 326 -39.23 -68.61 52.80
C ILE A 326 -40.07 -67.66 53.62
N SER A 327 -39.55 -67.27 54.79
CA SER A 327 -40.17 -66.21 55.58
C SER A 327 -40.10 -64.87 54.85
N LEU A 328 -41.13 -64.04 55.04
CA LEU A 328 -41.17 -62.67 54.52
C LEU A 328 -39.94 -61.85 54.97
N GLU A 329 -39.51 -62.02 56.22
CA GLU A 329 -38.29 -61.38 56.74
C GLU A 329 -37.02 -61.84 56.02
N GLY A 330 -36.92 -63.13 55.70
CA GLY A 330 -35.80 -63.69 54.94
C GLY A 330 -35.76 -63.14 53.51
N PHE A 331 -36.91 -63.05 52.85
CA PHE A 331 -37.01 -62.44 51.53
C PHE A 331 -36.63 -60.96 51.55
N GLN A 332 -37.15 -60.18 52.50
CA GLN A 332 -36.82 -58.76 52.66
C GLN A 332 -35.33 -58.55 52.96
N THR A 333 -34.70 -59.43 53.73
CA THR A 333 -33.26 -59.38 54.02
C THR A 333 -32.43 -59.56 52.75
N HIS A 334 -32.78 -60.53 51.90
CA HIS A 334 -32.11 -60.71 50.60
C HIS A 334 -32.35 -59.52 49.67
N ILE A 335 -33.57 -58.99 49.59
CA ILE A 335 -33.88 -57.79 48.81
C ILE A 335 -33.05 -56.60 49.28
N TYR A 336 -32.90 -56.40 50.59
CA TYR A 336 -32.08 -55.32 51.14
C TYR A 336 -30.60 -55.50 50.78
N GLN A 337 -30.05 -56.70 50.90
CA GLN A 337 -28.67 -57.00 50.51
C GLN A 337 -28.43 -56.74 49.02
N ILE A 338 -29.38 -57.15 48.16
CA ILE A 338 -29.32 -56.92 46.71
C ILE A 338 -29.41 -55.43 46.39
N LYS A 339 -30.33 -54.68 47.02
CA LYS A 339 -30.42 -53.21 46.86
C LYS A 339 -29.12 -52.53 47.27
N LYS A 340 -28.49 -52.98 48.36
CA LYS A 340 -27.21 -52.45 48.81
C LYS A 340 -26.08 -52.74 47.80
N LEU A 341 -26.05 -53.95 47.23
CA LEU A 341 -25.06 -54.32 46.21
C LEU A 341 -25.24 -53.56 44.89
N LEU A 342 -26.49 -53.23 44.53
CA LEU A 342 -26.85 -52.46 43.34
C LEU A 342 -26.91 -50.94 43.58
N ASN A 343 -26.65 -50.50 44.81
CA ASN A 343 -26.75 -49.11 45.23
C ASN A 343 -28.12 -48.45 44.94
N ILE A 344 -29.20 -49.25 45.00
CA ILE A 344 -30.58 -48.82 44.77
C ILE A 344 -31.17 -48.25 46.07
N SER A 345 -31.68 -47.02 46.03
CA SER A 345 -32.33 -46.34 47.16
C SER A 345 -33.59 -45.57 46.72
N GLY A 346 -34.53 -45.37 47.65
CA GLY A 346 -35.79 -44.62 47.40
C GLY A 346 -37.05 -45.49 47.27
N SER A 347 -38.20 -44.83 47.10
CA SER A 347 -39.54 -45.45 47.10
C SER A 347 -39.83 -46.32 45.88
N GLY A 348 -39.15 -46.10 44.74
CA GLY A 348 -39.26 -46.93 43.51
C GLY A 348 -38.31 -48.12 43.44
N GLY A 349 -37.80 -48.57 44.58
CA GLY A 349 -36.76 -49.60 44.62
C GLY A 349 -37.24 -51.01 44.24
N LYS A 350 -38.56 -51.27 44.16
CA LYS A 350 -39.10 -52.58 43.72
C LYS A 350 -39.04 -52.67 42.19
N GLU A 351 -39.47 -51.62 41.51
CA GLU A 351 -39.55 -51.51 40.06
C GLU A 351 -38.16 -51.53 39.43
N GLN A 352 -37.20 -50.84 40.03
CA GLN A 352 -35.79 -50.85 39.59
C GLN A 352 -35.15 -52.24 39.68
N LEU A 353 -35.47 -53.02 40.73
CA LEU A 353 -35.00 -54.39 40.86
C LEU A 353 -35.64 -55.32 39.83
N ILE A 354 -36.94 -55.13 39.52
CA ILE A 354 -37.64 -55.91 38.50
C ILE A 354 -37.04 -55.63 37.12
N ALA A 355 -36.82 -54.36 36.76
CA ALA A 355 -36.20 -53.97 35.50
C ALA A 355 -34.78 -54.55 35.37
N PHE A 356 -33.95 -54.36 36.40
CA PHE A 356 -32.60 -54.92 36.45
C PHE A 356 -32.61 -56.45 36.30
N ALA A 357 -33.55 -57.14 36.95
CA ALA A 357 -33.64 -58.58 36.91
C ALA A 357 -34.05 -59.13 35.54
N LYS A 358 -34.96 -58.43 34.84
CA LYS A 358 -35.38 -58.76 33.47
C LYS A 358 -34.26 -58.49 32.45
N GLU A 359 -33.59 -57.34 32.54
CA GLU A 359 -32.50 -56.96 31.62
C GLU A 359 -31.28 -57.89 31.71
N ASN A 360 -31.00 -58.43 32.90
CA ASN A 360 -29.89 -59.37 33.12
C ASN A 360 -30.30 -60.84 33.03
N GLY A 361 -31.52 -61.14 32.61
CA GLY A 361 -31.98 -62.50 32.33
C GLY A 361 -32.15 -63.40 33.56
N PHE A 362 -32.36 -62.85 34.76
CA PHE A 362 -32.48 -63.65 35.98
C PHE A 362 -33.80 -64.44 36.09
N ILE A 363 -34.74 -64.24 35.17
CA ILE A 363 -36.03 -64.97 35.11
C ILE A 363 -35.80 -66.50 35.08
N SER A 364 -34.72 -66.98 34.47
CA SER A 364 -34.39 -68.41 34.40
C SER A 364 -34.09 -69.06 35.77
N PHE A 365 -33.89 -68.24 36.82
CA PHE A 365 -33.65 -68.71 38.18
C PHE A 365 -34.91 -68.65 39.06
N ALA A 366 -36.08 -68.29 38.50
CA ALA A 366 -37.33 -68.35 39.24
C ALA A 366 -37.67 -69.81 39.61
N THR A 367 -38.30 -70.00 40.77
CA THR A 367 -38.76 -71.34 41.19
C THR A 367 -39.86 -71.82 40.22
N PRO A 368 -39.76 -73.05 39.67
CA PRO A 368 -40.78 -73.57 38.77
C PRO A 368 -42.12 -73.69 39.50
N HIS A 369 -43.17 -73.14 38.90
CA HIS A 369 -44.53 -73.26 39.42
C HIS A 369 -45.32 -74.25 38.55
N ASP A 370 -45.90 -75.28 39.17
CA ASP A 370 -46.85 -76.18 38.53
C ASP A 370 -48.13 -75.41 38.12
N ASP A 371 -48.25 -75.10 36.83
CA ASP A 371 -49.51 -74.71 36.21
C ASP A 371 -50.45 -75.93 36.13
N THR A 372 -51.09 -76.30 37.24
CA THR A 372 -52.32 -77.12 37.20
C THR A 372 -53.23 -76.79 38.38
N GLN A 373 -54.15 -75.85 38.17
CA GLN A 373 -55.52 -75.92 38.71
C GLN A 373 -56.39 -74.82 38.09
N THR A 374 -56.96 -75.11 36.93
CA THR A 374 -58.16 -74.42 36.42
C THR A 374 -59.13 -75.46 35.87
N HIS A 375 -60.32 -75.48 36.50
CA HIS A 375 -61.61 -76.03 36.08
C HIS A 375 -61.91 -77.53 36.22
N ALA A 376 -62.89 -77.80 37.10
CA ALA A 376 -63.91 -78.85 37.12
C ALA A 376 -63.48 -80.31 37.24
#